data_AF-A0A8B5XF81-F1
#
_entry.id   AF-A0A8B5XF81-F1
#
_cell.length_a   1.000
_cell.length_b   1.000
_cell.length_c   1.000
_cell.angle_alpha   90.00
_cell.angle_beta   90.00
_cell.angle_gamma   90.00
#
_symmetry.space_group_name_H-M   'P 1'
#
loop_
_entity.id
_entity.type
_entity.pdbx_description
1 polymer ?
#
loop_
_entity_poly.entity_id
_entity_poly.type
_entity_poly.pdbx_seq_one_letter_code
_entity_poly.pdbx_strand_id
1 'polypeptide(L)'
;LYQRVGEQIDAWLLFGRWPATGAVAEDAANFALVDSVLRETLEVFGAACFLAMVLAFAAYYRRNDPESIEQSSNPISAASDTWPAIYRLNGLTVFLVVVGCLAMAWIGVVLLDLIRVSDSWDRPLWEQLFHNNRPAEWAQWTLLLVGAVLSAFLSARLSGDPSRFFFLMGFGLILIFFEDTSDLRHTFYREYLSPGLGDRIAGIPTRVIGNSIYFSLIASIPVYALVRYGRSVWDSRPTRNFMLAGFGIYALAGGLSALSQLGDLYIRLGEVINTWVFASRWPWPETMSEDRAHFYVMDSLVEESIELLGAACLLAMVLSYAWYHRSKWRHPDGEHR
;
A
#
# COMPACT_ATOMS: atom_id res chain seq x y z
N LEU A 1 18.31 16.84 3.68
CA LEU A 1 17.59 15.74 3.01
C LEU A 1 17.79 15.82 1.49
N TYR A 2 17.24 16.80 0.78
CA TYR A 2 17.52 17.04 -0.65
C TYR A 2 19.02 17.07 -1.00
N GLN A 3 19.84 17.67 -0.15
CA GLN A 3 21.29 17.71 -0.34
C GLN A 3 21.95 16.32 -0.19
N ARG A 4 21.46 15.45 0.70
CA ARG A 4 21.94 14.06 0.86
C ARG A 4 21.50 13.18 -0.32
N VAL A 5 20.26 13.35 -0.78
CA VAL A 5 19.75 12.67 -1.98
C VAL A 5 20.53 13.10 -3.23
N GLY A 6 20.86 14.41 -3.34
CA GLY A 6 21.71 14.94 -4.43
C GLY A 6 23.12 14.35 -4.42
N GLU A 7 23.77 14.30 -3.25
CA GLU A 7 25.11 13.71 -3.09
C GLU A 7 25.15 12.21 -3.44
N GLN A 8 24.09 11.46 -3.15
CA GLN A 8 23.99 10.04 -3.51
C GLN A 8 23.72 9.80 -5.01
N ILE A 9 22.93 10.66 -5.66
CA ILE A 9 22.68 10.60 -7.11
C ILE A 9 23.94 10.96 -7.91
N ASP A 10 24.69 11.97 -7.46
CA ASP A 10 25.95 12.37 -8.12
C ASP A 10 27.02 11.26 -8.00
N ALA A 11 27.09 10.58 -6.86
CA ALA A 11 27.93 9.38 -6.72
C ALA A 11 27.51 8.29 -7.73
N TRP A 12 26.20 8.04 -7.88
CA TRP A 12 25.68 7.05 -8.83
C TRP A 12 26.03 7.37 -10.29
N LEU A 13 25.97 8.65 -10.70
CA LEU A 13 26.33 9.10 -12.05
C LEU A 13 27.84 9.04 -12.31
N LEU A 14 28.68 9.15 -11.27
CA LEU A 14 30.14 9.13 -11.39
C LEU A 14 30.73 7.72 -11.51
N PHE A 15 30.05 6.67 -11.02
CA PHE A 15 30.55 5.29 -11.00
C PHE A 15 30.06 4.40 -12.16
N GLY A 16 29.64 4.98 -13.28
CA GLY A 16 29.11 4.31 -14.49
C GLY A 16 30.08 3.39 -15.27
N ARG A 17 30.98 2.65 -14.62
CA ARG A 17 31.76 1.56 -15.24
C ARG A 17 31.62 0.28 -14.42
N TRP A 18 30.81 -0.62 -14.96
CA TRP A 18 30.58 -1.98 -14.49
C TRP A 18 31.86 -2.83 -14.65
N PRO A 19 32.53 -3.27 -13.57
CA PRO A 19 33.57 -4.29 -13.68
C PRO A 19 32.88 -5.65 -13.62
N ALA A 20 32.80 -6.31 -14.77
CA ALA A 20 32.48 -7.72 -14.82
C ALA A 20 33.69 -8.51 -14.33
N THR A 21 33.78 -8.74 -13.01
CA THR A 21 34.29 -9.97 -12.38
C THR A 21 34.64 -9.73 -10.91
N GLY A 22 33.84 -10.32 -10.01
CA GLY A 22 34.27 -10.68 -8.66
C GLY A 22 33.87 -9.71 -7.55
N ALA A 23 32.59 -9.64 -7.18
CA ALA A 23 32.19 -8.86 -5.99
C ALA A 23 30.82 -9.24 -5.39
N VAL A 24 30.74 -10.37 -4.68
CA VAL A 24 29.56 -10.67 -3.83
C VAL A 24 29.37 -9.60 -2.73
N ALA A 25 30.47 -8.94 -2.31
CA ALA A 25 30.44 -7.88 -1.32
C ALA A 25 30.07 -6.49 -1.89
N GLU A 26 30.42 -6.16 -3.15
CA GLU A 26 29.97 -4.90 -3.77
C GLU A 26 28.50 -4.97 -4.18
N ASP A 27 28.01 -6.14 -4.60
CA ASP A 27 26.59 -6.31 -4.97
C ASP A 27 25.65 -6.07 -3.77
N ALA A 28 26.03 -6.53 -2.57
CA ALA A 28 25.27 -6.27 -1.35
C ALA A 28 25.25 -4.78 -0.96
N ALA A 29 26.38 -4.08 -1.12
CA ALA A 29 26.48 -2.64 -0.84
C ALA A 29 25.69 -1.81 -1.86
N ASN A 30 25.72 -2.21 -3.14
CA ASN A 30 24.98 -1.57 -4.21
C ASN A 30 23.46 -1.77 -4.07
N PHE A 31 23.01 -2.98 -3.69
CA PHE A 31 21.60 -3.22 -3.37
C PHE A 31 21.13 -2.40 -2.17
N ALA A 32 21.93 -2.34 -1.10
CA ALA A 32 21.59 -1.53 0.08
C ALA A 32 21.49 -0.04 -0.26
N LEU A 33 22.36 0.48 -1.15
CA LEU A 33 22.30 1.86 -1.60
C LEU A 33 21.07 2.14 -2.48
N VAL A 34 20.77 1.24 -3.44
CA VAL A 34 19.57 1.38 -4.28
C VAL A 34 18.31 1.32 -3.42
N ASP A 35 18.23 0.40 -2.46
CA ASP A 35 17.12 0.29 -1.51
C ASP A 35 16.98 1.57 -0.67
N SER A 36 18.09 2.09 -0.11
CA SER A 36 18.05 3.33 0.69
C SER A 36 17.62 4.53 -0.15
N VAL A 37 18.14 4.67 -1.37
CA VAL A 37 17.78 5.78 -2.27
C VAL A 37 16.32 5.68 -2.69
N LEU A 38 15.84 4.48 -3.04
CA LEU A 38 14.45 4.27 -3.43
C LEU A 38 13.50 4.59 -2.27
N ARG A 39 13.81 4.10 -1.06
CA ARG A 39 13.06 4.37 0.16
C ARG A 39 13.02 5.85 0.49
N GLU A 40 14.18 6.52 0.56
CA GLU A 40 14.23 7.96 0.82
C GLU A 40 13.49 8.76 -0.26
N THR A 41 13.60 8.36 -1.52
CA THR A 41 12.88 9.00 -2.63
C THR A 41 11.37 8.84 -2.48
N LEU A 42 10.90 7.64 -2.15
CA LEU A 42 9.49 7.35 -1.94
C LEU A 42 8.93 8.08 -0.71
N GLU A 43 9.69 8.17 0.39
CA GLU A 43 9.30 8.93 1.57
C GLU A 43 9.20 10.44 1.27
N VAL A 44 10.20 11.00 0.59
CA VAL A 44 10.20 12.43 0.19
C VAL A 44 9.07 12.72 -0.78
N PHE A 45 8.87 11.84 -1.77
CA PHE A 45 7.80 11.99 -2.75
C PHE A 45 6.43 11.82 -2.09
N GLY A 46 6.27 10.85 -1.18
CA GLY A 46 5.07 10.66 -0.36
C GLY A 46 4.76 11.89 0.49
N ALA A 47 5.76 12.47 1.16
CA ALA A 47 5.62 13.71 1.92
C ALA A 47 5.23 14.91 1.04
N ALA A 48 5.82 15.03 -0.16
CA ALA A 48 5.46 16.06 -1.12
C ALA A 48 4.02 15.88 -1.64
N CYS A 49 3.60 14.64 -1.94
CA CYS A 49 2.24 14.30 -2.32
C CYS A 49 1.25 14.60 -1.20
N PHE A 50 1.59 14.28 0.05
CA PHE A 50 0.80 14.60 1.23
C PHE A 50 0.61 16.10 1.38
N LEU A 51 1.70 16.88 1.31
CA LEU A 51 1.63 18.34 1.39
C LEU A 51 0.79 18.91 0.24
N ALA A 52 0.99 18.43 -0.98
CA ALA A 52 0.21 18.85 -2.14
C ALA A 52 -1.29 18.54 -1.96
N MET A 53 -1.63 17.38 -1.41
CA MET A 53 -3.02 17.00 -1.08
C MET A 53 -3.61 17.95 -0.03
N VAL A 54 -2.89 18.21 1.07
CA VAL A 54 -3.34 19.14 2.12
C VAL A 54 -3.54 20.56 1.56
N LEU A 55 -2.60 21.05 0.75
CA LEU A 55 -2.70 22.37 0.12
C LEU A 55 -3.85 22.45 -0.89
N ALA A 56 -4.05 21.41 -1.71
CA ALA A 56 -5.16 21.34 -2.64
C ALA A 56 -6.51 21.33 -1.92
N PHE A 57 -6.62 20.60 -0.81
CA PHE A 57 -7.82 20.58 0.01
C PHE A 57 -8.07 21.90 0.73
N ALA A 58 -7.03 22.52 1.30
CA ALA A 58 -7.14 23.85 1.91
C ALA A 58 -7.58 24.91 0.89
N ALA A 59 -7.04 24.87 -0.33
CA ALA A 59 -7.45 25.74 -1.43
C ALA A 59 -8.91 25.48 -1.86
N TYR A 60 -9.34 24.21 -1.92
CA TYR A 60 -10.73 23.85 -2.18
C TYR A 60 -11.67 24.39 -1.10
N TYR A 61 -11.34 24.21 0.18
CA TYR A 61 -12.19 24.66 1.29
C TYR A 61 -12.31 26.18 1.32
N ARG A 62 -11.19 26.89 1.11
CA ARG A 62 -11.18 28.36 1.02
C ARG A 62 -11.99 28.89 -0.16
N ARG A 63 -12.06 28.15 -1.26
CA ARG A 63 -12.89 28.50 -2.44
C ARG A 63 -14.36 28.18 -2.27
N ASN A 64 -14.70 27.22 -1.42
CA ASN A 64 -16.09 26.84 -1.13
C ASN A 64 -16.57 27.40 0.22
N ASP A 65 -15.89 28.43 0.73
CA ASP A 65 -16.32 29.17 1.90
C ASP A 65 -17.66 29.84 1.57
N PRO A 66 -18.76 29.58 2.31
CA PRO A 66 -20.09 30.09 1.98
C PRO A 66 -20.13 31.60 1.75
N GLU A 67 -19.28 32.37 2.45
CA GLU A 67 -19.18 33.82 2.29
C GLU A 67 -18.57 34.24 0.94
N SER A 68 -17.75 33.39 0.31
CA SER A 68 -17.18 33.64 -1.02
C SER A 68 -18.10 33.25 -2.18
N ILE A 69 -19.07 32.37 -1.94
CA ILE A 69 -19.98 31.84 -2.95
C ILE A 69 -21.04 32.89 -3.36
N GLU A 70 -21.42 33.80 -2.48
CA GLU A 70 -22.37 34.89 -2.82
C GLU A 70 -21.79 35.93 -3.80
N GLN A 71 -20.46 35.98 -4.00
CA GLN A 71 -19.83 36.98 -4.87
C GLN A 71 -19.32 36.44 -6.21
N SER A 72 -19.20 35.12 -6.41
CA SER A 72 -18.79 34.56 -7.71
C SER A 72 -19.97 33.96 -8.47
N SER A 73 -20.80 34.81 -9.06
CA SER A 73 -21.82 34.42 -10.04
C SER A 73 -21.25 33.94 -11.39
N ASN A 74 -19.93 33.79 -11.49
CA ASN A 74 -19.28 33.03 -12.54
C ASN A 74 -19.15 31.57 -12.05
N PRO A 75 -20.12 30.68 -12.35
CA PRO A 75 -19.88 29.25 -12.20
C PRO A 75 -18.60 28.96 -12.95
N ILE A 76 -17.62 28.39 -12.25
CA ILE A 76 -16.30 28.05 -12.76
C ILE A 76 -16.48 27.42 -14.14
N SER A 77 -16.29 28.24 -15.16
CA SER A 77 -16.42 27.87 -16.54
C SER A 77 -15.26 26.94 -16.82
N ALA A 78 -15.56 25.68 -17.09
CA ALA A 78 -14.68 24.78 -17.83
C ALA A 78 -13.22 24.78 -17.33
N ALA A 79 -12.98 24.56 -16.03
CA ALA A 79 -11.65 24.21 -15.51
C ALA A 79 -11.24 22.85 -16.12
N SER A 80 -10.76 22.93 -17.36
CA SER A 80 -10.50 21.89 -18.35
C SER A 80 -11.27 20.58 -18.13
N ASP A 81 -12.29 20.33 -18.97
CA ASP A 81 -12.98 19.03 -19.09
C ASP A 81 -12.03 17.83 -19.34
N THR A 82 -10.75 18.08 -19.50
CA THR A 82 -9.70 17.09 -19.61
C THR A 82 -9.44 16.42 -18.26
N TRP A 83 -10.02 15.23 -18.10
CA TRP A 83 -9.60 14.28 -17.08
C TRP A 83 -8.18 13.77 -17.40
N PRO A 84 -7.27 13.67 -16.40
CA PRO A 84 -5.97 13.03 -16.58
C PRO A 84 -6.08 11.64 -17.20
N ALA A 85 -5.10 11.24 -18.03
CA ALA A 85 -5.16 10.00 -18.80
C ALA A 85 -5.32 8.75 -17.91
N ILE A 86 -4.75 8.76 -16.71
CA ILE A 86 -4.86 7.66 -15.73
C ILE A 86 -6.31 7.36 -15.32
N TYR A 87 -7.21 8.35 -15.29
CA TYR A 87 -8.64 8.15 -15.03
C TYR A 87 -9.42 7.54 -16.20
N ARG A 88 -8.77 7.32 -17.34
CA ARG A 88 -9.34 6.57 -18.46
C ARG A 88 -9.13 5.08 -18.30
N LEU A 89 -8.27 4.66 -17.37
CA LEU A 89 -8.07 3.25 -17.07
C LEU A 89 -9.31 2.69 -16.37
N ASN A 90 -9.68 1.47 -16.73
CA ASN A 90 -10.74 0.73 -16.08
C ASN A 90 -10.17 0.11 -14.79
N GLY A 91 -10.82 0.37 -13.64
CA GLY A 91 -10.39 -0.16 -12.34
C GLY A 91 -10.29 -1.69 -12.31
N LEU A 92 -11.22 -2.40 -12.96
CA LEU A 92 -11.16 -3.87 -13.08
C LEU A 92 -9.93 -4.31 -13.88
N THR A 93 -9.59 -3.62 -14.97
CA THR A 93 -8.40 -3.95 -15.75
C THR A 93 -7.13 -3.77 -14.93
N VAL A 94 -7.01 -2.66 -14.19
CA VAL A 94 -5.85 -2.44 -13.30
C VAL A 94 -5.75 -3.53 -12.24
N PHE A 95 -6.88 -3.88 -11.60
CA PHE A 95 -6.92 -4.98 -10.62
C PHE A 95 -6.50 -6.31 -11.24
N LEU A 96 -7.03 -6.68 -12.40
CA LEU A 96 -6.69 -7.94 -13.07
C LEU A 96 -5.23 -8.01 -13.50
N VAL A 97 -4.61 -6.89 -13.87
CA VAL A 97 -3.17 -6.81 -14.14
C VAL A 97 -2.37 -7.13 -12.88
N VAL A 98 -2.71 -6.53 -11.74
CA VAL A 98 -2.02 -6.82 -10.47
C VAL A 98 -2.19 -8.29 -10.06
N VAL A 99 -3.42 -8.82 -10.14
CA VAL A 99 -3.68 -10.25 -9.88
C VAL A 99 -2.88 -11.14 -10.81
N GLY A 100 -2.80 -10.80 -12.10
CA GLY A 100 -2.00 -11.53 -13.08
C GLY A 100 -0.51 -11.52 -12.74
N CYS A 101 0.05 -10.37 -12.39
CA CYS A 101 1.44 -10.24 -11.94
C CYS A 101 1.71 -11.07 -10.67
N LEU A 102 0.82 -10.99 -9.69
CA LEU A 102 0.92 -11.77 -8.45
C LEU A 102 0.84 -13.28 -8.72
N ALA A 103 -0.09 -13.72 -9.56
CA ALA A 103 -0.20 -15.12 -9.96
C ALA A 103 1.06 -15.63 -10.67
N MET A 104 1.66 -14.81 -11.54
CA MET A 104 2.92 -15.14 -12.19
C MET A 104 4.09 -15.23 -11.20
N ALA A 105 4.16 -14.34 -10.20
CA ALA A 105 5.14 -14.42 -9.13
C ALA A 105 5.00 -15.72 -8.33
N TRP A 106 3.77 -16.09 -7.96
CA TRP A 106 3.47 -17.35 -7.28
C TRP A 106 3.82 -18.59 -8.13
N ILE A 107 3.52 -18.58 -9.43
CA ILE A 107 3.94 -19.66 -10.34
C ILE A 107 5.46 -19.77 -10.35
N GLY A 108 6.17 -18.64 -10.39
CA GLY A 108 7.63 -18.61 -10.27
C GLY A 108 8.13 -19.27 -9.00
N VAL A 109 7.56 -18.90 -7.84
CA VAL A 109 7.90 -19.51 -6.53
C VAL A 109 7.66 -21.01 -6.58
N VAL A 110 6.50 -21.47 -7.05
CA VAL A 110 6.21 -22.91 -7.11
C VAL A 110 7.21 -23.65 -8.01
N LEU A 111 7.52 -23.13 -9.19
CA LEU A 111 8.41 -23.79 -10.14
C LEU A 111 9.87 -23.79 -9.68
N LEU A 112 10.39 -22.66 -9.19
CA LEU A 112 11.79 -22.53 -8.83
C LEU A 112 12.07 -23.01 -7.41
N ASP A 113 11.22 -22.67 -6.44
CA ASP A 113 11.49 -22.94 -5.02
C ASP A 113 10.99 -24.34 -4.61
N LEU A 114 9.78 -24.72 -5.01
CA LEU A 114 9.17 -25.99 -4.57
C LEU A 114 9.48 -27.17 -5.49
N ILE A 115 9.44 -26.95 -6.80
CA ILE A 115 9.73 -28.00 -7.80
C ILE A 115 11.22 -28.10 -8.12
N ARG A 116 12.00 -27.04 -7.82
CA ARG A 116 13.44 -26.95 -8.10
C ARG A 116 13.78 -27.15 -9.57
N VAL A 117 13.08 -26.44 -10.46
CA VAL A 117 13.42 -26.42 -11.90
C VAL A 117 14.82 -25.86 -12.16
N SER A 118 15.35 -25.03 -11.26
CA SER A 118 16.73 -24.55 -11.29
C SER A 118 17.29 -24.35 -9.88
N ASP A 119 18.52 -24.79 -9.64
CA ASP A 119 19.26 -24.57 -8.37
C ASP A 119 20.21 -23.36 -8.47
N SER A 120 20.07 -22.51 -9.50
CA SER A 120 21.04 -21.46 -9.84
C SER A 120 21.03 -20.22 -8.93
N TRP A 121 20.22 -20.20 -7.88
CA TRP A 121 19.99 -19.00 -7.08
C TRP A 121 20.45 -19.20 -5.64
N ASP A 122 21.22 -18.24 -5.12
CA ASP A 122 21.74 -18.29 -3.74
C ASP A 122 20.64 -18.15 -2.68
N ARG A 123 19.46 -17.67 -3.07
CA ARG A 123 18.28 -17.50 -2.20
C ARG A 123 17.00 -17.93 -2.92
N PRO A 124 16.00 -18.46 -2.18
CA PRO A 124 14.69 -18.76 -2.75
C PRO A 124 14.06 -17.53 -3.42
N LEU A 125 13.34 -17.74 -4.51
CA LEU A 125 12.66 -16.68 -5.25
C LEU A 125 11.61 -15.98 -4.37
N TRP A 126 10.92 -16.69 -3.49
CA TRP A 126 9.95 -16.09 -2.57
C TRP A 126 10.58 -15.00 -1.71
N GLU A 127 11.81 -15.21 -1.22
CA GLU A 127 12.52 -14.24 -0.39
C GLU A 127 12.90 -13.00 -1.23
N GLN A 128 13.18 -13.19 -2.51
CA GLN A 128 13.54 -12.10 -3.42
C GLN A 128 12.34 -11.27 -3.86
N LEU A 129 11.14 -11.85 -3.92
CA LEU A 129 9.94 -11.19 -4.40
C LEU A 129 9.05 -10.62 -3.29
N PHE A 130 8.94 -11.35 -2.17
CA PHE A 130 7.91 -11.13 -1.15
C PHE A 130 8.46 -10.75 0.22
N HIS A 131 9.78 -10.81 0.47
CA HIS A 131 10.32 -10.34 1.75
C HIS A 131 10.16 -8.81 1.90
N ASN A 132 10.35 -8.27 3.10
CA ASN A 132 10.35 -6.83 3.35
C ASN A 132 11.38 -6.12 2.46
N ASN A 133 11.00 -4.93 1.99
CA ASN A 133 11.63 -4.08 0.98
C ASN A 133 11.88 -4.79 -0.37
N ARG A 134 10.91 -5.59 -0.84
CA ARG A 134 11.01 -6.31 -2.12
C ARG A 134 9.92 -5.90 -3.11
N PRO A 135 9.95 -6.38 -4.37
CA PRO A 135 9.03 -5.92 -5.41
C PRO A 135 7.54 -6.01 -5.09
N ALA A 136 7.08 -7.00 -4.31
CA ALA A 136 5.68 -7.08 -3.89
C ALA A 136 5.28 -5.84 -3.06
N GLU A 137 6.09 -5.52 -2.06
CA GLU A 137 5.89 -4.38 -1.16
C GLU A 137 6.04 -3.05 -1.92
N TRP A 138 7.03 -2.92 -2.82
CA TRP A 138 7.19 -1.73 -3.67
C TRP A 138 5.97 -1.49 -4.59
N ALA A 139 5.40 -2.57 -5.12
CA ALA A 139 4.18 -2.49 -5.92
C ALA A 139 3.01 -2.02 -5.06
N GLN A 140 2.86 -2.56 -3.84
CA GLN A 140 1.85 -2.10 -2.88
C GLN A 140 2.01 -0.62 -2.55
N TRP A 141 3.20 -0.17 -2.18
CA TRP A 141 3.50 1.24 -1.89
C TRP A 141 3.12 2.15 -3.05
N THR A 142 3.46 1.73 -4.28
CA THR A 142 3.12 2.45 -5.50
C THR A 142 1.61 2.56 -5.69
N LEU A 143 0.87 1.46 -5.51
CA LEU A 143 -0.59 1.44 -5.64
C LEU A 143 -1.28 2.32 -4.60
N LEU A 144 -0.82 2.27 -3.34
CA LEU A 144 -1.31 3.12 -2.25
C LEU A 144 -1.09 4.60 -2.55
N LEU A 145 0.13 4.97 -2.94
CA LEU A 145 0.48 6.35 -3.23
C LEU A 145 -0.29 6.91 -4.43
N VAL A 146 -0.38 6.14 -5.52
CA VAL A 146 -1.21 6.50 -6.68
C VAL A 146 -2.67 6.62 -6.26
N GLY A 147 -3.19 5.68 -5.48
CA GLY A 147 -4.54 5.72 -4.95
C GLY A 147 -4.83 6.97 -4.10
N ALA A 148 -3.88 7.37 -3.27
CA ALA A 148 -3.96 8.58 -2.45
C ALA A 148 -4.04 9.84 -3.31
N VAL A 149 -3.12 9.99 -4.27
CA VAL A 149 -3.09 11.14 -5.20
C VAL A 149 -4.36 11.22 -6.03
N LEU A 150 -4.86 10.10 -6.55
CA LEU A 150 -6.10 10.08 -7.31
C LEU A 150 -7.32 10.40 -6.43
N SER A 151 -7.35 9.91 -5.20
CA SER A 151 -8.41 10.25 -4.25
C SER A 151 -8.40 11.76 -3.94
N ALA A 152 -7.24 12.37 -3.72
CA ALA A 152 -7.10 13.80 -3.53
C ALA A 152 -7.65 14.61 -4.71
N PHE A 153 -7.30 14.21 -5.94
CA PHE A 153 -7.80 14.87 -7.14
C PHE A 153 -9.32 14.73 -7.30
N LEU A 154 -9.89 13.54 -7.02
CA LEU A 154 -11.34 13.36 -7.01
C LEU A 154 -12.00 14.25 -5.96
N SER A 155 -11.42 14.34 -4.76
CA SER A 155 -11.93 15.21 -3.70
C SER A 155 -12.04 16.67 -4.16
N ALA A 156 -10.98 17.19 -4.80
CA ALA A 156 -10.95 18.57 -5.30
C ALA A 156 -11.93 18.83 -6.48
N ARG A 157 -12.28 17.79 -7.23
CA ARG A 157 -13.21 17.87 -8.38
C ARG A 157 -14.67 17.67 -8.02
N LEU A 158 -14.95 16.96 -6.93
CA LEU A 158 -16.30 16.64 -6.48
C LEU A 158 -16.80 17.71 -5.50
N SER A 159 -18.10 17.69 -5.21
CA SER A 159 -18.72 18.49 -4.16
C SER A 159 -19.51 17.61 -3.19
N GLY A 160 -19.78 18.15 -2.00
CA GLY A 160 -20.56 17.46 -0.97
C GLY A 160 -19.87 16.22 -0.40
N ASP A 161 -20.67 15.19 -0.11
CA ASP A 161 -20.20 13.98 0.58
C ASP A 161 -19.18 13.14 -0.20
N PRO A 162 -19.27 12.97 -1.55
CA PRO A 162 -18.22 12.30 -2.31
C PRO A 162 -16.84 12.97 -2.17
N SER A 163 -16.80 14.31 -2.15
CA SER A 163 -15.53 15.04 -1.97
C SER A 163 -14.89 14.73 -0.63
N ARG A 164 -15.68 14.73 0.45
CA ARG A 164 -15.23 14.41 1.82
C ARG A 164 -14.80 12.96 1.95
N PHE A 165 -15.54 12.03 1.32
CA PHE A 165 -15.17 10.62 1.26
C PHE A 165 -13.77 10.45 0.66
N PHE A 166 -13.55 10.97 -0.55
CA PHE A 166 -12.26 10.80 -1.23
C PHE A 166 -11.12 11.56 -0.55
N PHE A 167 -11.39 12.68 0.12
CA PHE A 167 -10.37 13.34 0.95
C PHE A 167 -9.88 12.43 2.06
N LEU A 168 -10.81 11.92 2.87
CA LEU A 168 -10.49 11.05 4.00
C LEU A 168 -9.89 9.71 3.54
N MET A 169 -10.33 9.18 2.40
CA MET A 169 -9.71 8.00 1.79
C MET A 169 -8.29 8.27 1.34
N GLY A 170 -8.02 9.39 0.66
CA GLY A 170 -6.66 9.77 0.29
C GLY A 170 -5.74 9.94 1.50
N PHE A 171 -6.27 10.53 2.58
CA PHE A 171 -5.58 10.63 3.86
C PHE A 171 -5.40 9.28 4.58
N GLY A 172 -6.35 8.35 4.47
CA GLY A 172 -6.17 7.00 4.99
C GLY A 172 -5.06 6.25 4.24
N LEU A 173 -5.09 6.29 2.92
CA LEU A 173 -4.12 5.62 2.06
C LEU A 173 -2.68 6.12 2.27
N ILE A 174 -2.48 7.42 2.48
CA ILE A 174 -1.14 7.96 2.73
C ILE A 174 -0.60 7.57 4.11
N LEU A 175 -1.47 7.41 5.12
CA LEU A 175 -1.05 6.91 6.43
C LEU A 175 -0.62 5.45 6.37
N ILE A 176 -1.37 4.60 5.65
CA ILE A 176 -0.99 3.21 5.40
C ILE A 176 0.35 3.17 4.65
N PHE A 177 0.48 3.96 3.59
CA PHE A 177 1.75 4.08 2.85
C PHE A 177 2.93 4.45 3.77
N PHE A 178 2.78 5.47 4.62
CA PHE A 178 3.85 5.87 5.52
C PHE A 178 4.20 4.80 6.53
N GLU A 179 3.20 4.13 7.09
CA GLU A 179 3.47 3.01 7.97
C GLU A 179 4.33 1.96 7.28
N ASP A 180 3.88 1.45 6.12
CA ASP A 180 4.56 0.36 5.41
C ASP A 180 6.00 0.77 5.06
N THR A 181 6.20 1.98 4.53
CA THR A 181 7.54 2.42 4.09
C THR A 181 8.51 2.70 5.23
N SER A 182 8.03 3.17 6.38
CA SER A 182 8.93 3.70 7.45
C SER A 182 8.95 2.87 8.72
N ASP A 183 8.22 1.76 8.76
CA ASP A 183 8.19 0.82 9.88
C ASP A 183 7.84 1.49 11.23
N LEU A 184 6.93 2.47 11.17
CA LEU A 184 6.58 3.32 12.32
C LEU A 184 5.99 2.53 13.47
N ARG A 185 5.23 1.46 13.18
CA ARG A 185 4.63 0.61 14.22
C ARG A 185 5.70 -0.02 15.12
N HIS A 186 6.75 -0.59 14.52
CA HIS A 186 7.80 -1.25 15.28
C HIS A 186 8.68 -0.24 16.02
N THR A 187 8.93 0.92 15.41
CA THR A 187 9.63 2.04 16.06
C THR A 187 8.85 2.54 17.28
N PHE A 188 7.54 2.80 17.11
CA PHE A 188 6.65 3.22 18.19
C PHE A 188 6.65 2.23 19.37
N TYR A 189 6.54 0.94 19.06
CA TYR A 189 6.60 -0.11 20.08
C TYR A 189 7.95 -0.14 20.81
N ARG A 190 9.06 -0.22 20.07
CA ARG A 190 10.41 -0.41 20.65
C ARG A 190 10.86 0.78 21.47
N GLU A 191 10.59 1.99 21.01
CA GLU A 191 11.13 3.21 21.61
C GLU A 191 10.22 3.80 22.69
N TYR A 192 8.90 3.63 22.58
CA TYR A 192 7.95 4.35 23.45
C TYR A 192 7.14 3.43 24.37
N LEU A 193 6.64 2.29 23.87
CA LEU A 193 5.79 1.40 24.66
C LEU A 193 6.60 0.41 25.51
N SER A 194 7.53 -0.32 24.88
CA SER A 194 8.29 -1.40 25.52
C SER A 194 9.07 -0.95 26.76
N PRO A 195 9.77 0.22 26.77
CA PRO A 195 10.54 0.65 27.93
C PRO A 195 9.68 1.01 29.14
N GLY A 196 8.47 1.51 28.92
CA GLY A 196 7.57 1.97 30.00
C GLY A 196 6.65 0.90 30.54
N LEU A 197 6.20 -0.04 29.70
CA LEU A 197 5.17 -1.02 30.02
C LEU A 197 5.73 -2.45 30.15
N GLY A 198 6.99 -2.67 29.79
CA GLY A 198 7.61 -4.00 29.71
C GLY A 198 7.10 -4.82 28.52
N ASP A 199 7.53 -6.08 28.44
CA ASP A 199 7.21 -6.96 27.30
C ASP A 199 5.79 -7.54 27.33
N ARG A 200 5.09 -7.44 28.47
CA ARG A 200 3.73 -7.93 28.65
C ARG A 200 2.86 -7.00 29.49
N ILE A 201 1.61 -6.82 29.07
CA ILE A 201 0.56 -6.13 29.83
C ILE A 201 -0.57 -7.13 30.07
N ALA A 202 -0.90 -7.39 31.33
CA ALA A 202 -1.92 -8.38 31.72
C ALA A 202 -1.71 -9.77 31.06
N GLY A 203 -0.46 -10.19 30.87
CA GLY A 203 -0.09 -11.48 30.26
C GLY A 203 -0.05 -11.51 28.73
N ILE A 204 -0.57 -10.48 28.06
CA ILE A 204 -0.55 -10.33 26.60
C ILE A 204 0.75 -9.64 26.18
N PRO A 205 1.42 -10.06 25.08
CA PRO A 205 2.59 -9.36 24.57
C PRO A 205 2.28 -7.88 24.30
N THR A 206 3.11 -6.98 24.84
CA THR A 206 2.91 -5.52 24.69
C THR A 206 2.87 -5.10 23.22
N ARG A 207 3.61 -5.80 22.34
CA ARG A 207 3.59 -5.58 20.89
C ARG A 207 2.22 -5.84 20.26
N VAL A 208 1.49 -6.86 20.71
CA VAL A 208 0.13 -7.15 20.21
C VAL A 208 -0.82 -6.00 20.56
N ILE A 209 -0.77 -5.52 21.80
CA ILE A 209 -1.60 -4.39 22.24
C ILE A 209 -1.21 -3.11 21.50
N GLY A 210 0.09 -2.82 21.42
CA GLY A 210 0.63 -1.66 20.71
C GLY A 210 0.23 -1.63 19.24
N ASN A 211 0.46 -2.74 18.52
CA ASN A 211 0.09 -2.86 17.11
C ASN A 211 -1.43 -2.75 16.93
N SER A 212 -2.24 -3.39 17.79
CA SER A 212 -3.70 -3.33 17.68
C SER A 212 -4.22 -1.90 17.83
N ILE A 213 -3.70 -1.14 18.81
CA ILE A 213 -4.06 0.27 18.99
C ILE A 213 -3.61 1.09 17.78
N TYR A 214 -2.37 0.90 17.34
CA TYR A 214 -1.78 1.63 16.22
C TYR A 214 -2.58 1.44 14.93
N PHE A 215 -2.86 0.18 14.53
CA PHE A 215 -3.67 -0.11 13.36
C PHE A 215 -5.12 0.37 13.50
N SER A 216 -5.70 0.30 14.70
CA SER A 216 -7.04 0.84 14.95
C SER A 216 -7.10 2.35 14.72
N LEU A 217 -6.05 3.08 15.11
CA LEU A 217 -5.95 4.52 14.89
C LEU A 217 -5.83 4.85 13.39
N ILE A 218 -4.97 4.16 12.65
CA ILE A 218 -4.85 4.36 11.19
C ILE A 218 -6.17 4.01 10.49
N ALA A 219 -6.75 2.85 10.79
CA ALA A 219 -7.99 2.37 10.17
C ALA A 219 -9.20 3.23 10.52
N SER A 220 -9.18 3.96 11.64
CA SER A 220 -10.31 4.80 12.07
C SER A 220 -10.73 5.83 11.02
N ILE A 221 -9.78 6.38 10.26
CA ILE A 221 -10.03 7.42 9.26
C ILE A 221 -10.78 6.87 8.04
N PRO A 222 -10.27 5.86 7.31
CA PRO A 222 -11.00 5.28 6.19
C PRO A 222 -12.31 4.63 6.64
N VAL A 223 -12.37 4.02 7.84
CA VAL A 223 -13.63 3.49 8.39
C VAL A 223 -14.64 4.61 8.66
N TYR A 224 -14.22 5.73 9.24
CA TYR A 224 -15.08 6.89 9.42
C TYR A 224 -15.57 7.44 8.08
N ALA A 225 -14.70 7.51 7.07
CA ALA A 225 -15.08 7.91 5.71
C ALA A 225 -16.17 7.00 5.14
N LEU A 226 -15.98 5.68 5.26
CA LEU A 226 -16.92 4.66 4.81
C LEU A 226 -18.27 4.77 5.53
N VAL A 227 -18.28 4.85 6.85
CA VAL A 227 -19.52 4.91 7.65
C VAL A 227 -20.28 6.20 7.39
N ARG A 228 -19.57 7.34 7.37
CA ARG A 228 -20.22 8.67 7.31
C ARG A 228 -20.58 9.11 5.90
N TYR A 229 -19.75 8.78 4.91
CA TYR A 229 -19.85 9.28 3.53
C TYR A 229 -19.90 8.17 2.48
N GLY A 230 -19.72 6.90 2.84
CA GLY A 230 -19.72 5.79 1.87
C GLY A 230 -21.01 5.67 1.04
N ARG A 231 -22.15 6.17 1.57
CA ARG A 231 -23.44 6.21 0.83
C ARG A 231 -23.36 6.95 -0.47
N SER A 232 -22.60 8.03 -0.54
CA SER A 232 -22.52 8.83 -1.75
C SER A 232 -21.70 8.18 -2.86
N VAL A 233 -20.93 7.12 -2.55
CA VAL A 233 -20.14 6.36 -3.53
C VAL A 233 -20.70 4.97 -3.83
N TRP A 234 -21.77 4.55 -3.14
CA TRP A 234 -22.35 3.21 -3.26
C TRP A 234 -23.18 2.97 -4.53
N ASP A 235 -23.58 4.02 -5.24
CA ASP A 235 -24.37 3.92 -6.48
C ASP A 235 -23.62 3.15 -7.57
N SER A 236 -22.30 3.31 -7.62
CA SER A 236 -21.43 2.56 -8.54
C SER A 236 -21.17 1.16 -7.98
N ARG A 237 -21.79 0.13 -8.59
CA ARG A 237 -21.59 -1.28 -8.18
C ARG A 237 -20.11 -1.68 -8.19
N PRO A 238 -19.29 -1.38 -9.23
CA PRO A 238 -17.87 -1.72 -9.22
C PRO A 238 -17.12 -1.03 -8.08
N THR A 239 -17.38 0.27 -7.86
CA THR A 239 -16.77 1.03 -6.75
C THR A 239 -17.11 0.39 -5.41
N ARG A 240 -18.39 0.06 -5.17
CA ARG A 240 -18.84 -0.61 -3.96
C ARG A 240 -18.10 -1.92 -3.71
N ASN A 241 -18.02 -2.77 -4.72
CA ASN A 241 -17.44 -4.10 -4.58
C ASN A 241 -15.95 -4.01 -4.28
N PHE A 242 -15.20 -3.17 -5.01
CA PHE A 242 -13.78 -2.96 -4.75
C PHE A 242 -13.51 -2.27 -3.42
N MET A 243 -14.37 -1.35 -2.99
CA MET A 243 -14.27 -0.73 -1.67
C MET A 243 -14.42 -1.78 -0.57
N LEU A 244 -15.50 -2.58 -0.59
CA LEU A 244 -15.74 -3.61 0.43
C LEU A 244 -14.63 -4.66 0.44
N ALA A 245 -14.18 -5.10 -0.74
CA ALA A 245 -13.07 -6.04 -0.87
C ALA A 245 -11.76 -5.44 -0.33
N GLY A 246 -11.38 -4.23 -0.76
CA GLY A 246 -10.14 -3.59 -0.33
C GLY A 246 -10.09 -3.35 1.17
N PHE A 247 -11.17 -2.84 1.77
CA PHE A 247 -11.28 -2.69 3.22
C PHE A 247 -11.21 -4.02 3.95
N GLY A 248 -11.94 -5.04 3.48
CA GLY A 248 -11.95 -6.36 4.11
C GLY A 248 -10.59 -7.05 4.05
N ILE A 249 -9.91 -6.95 2.91
CA ILE A 249 -8.58 -7.53 2.68
C ILE A 249 -7.52 -6.84 3.56
N TYR A 250 -7.49 -5.50 3.59
CA TYR A 250 -6.54 -4.78 4.45
C TYR A 250 -6.84 -4.96 5.95
N ALA A 251 -8.12 -5.00 6.33
CA ALA A 251 -8.49 -5.29 7.72
C ALA A 251 -8.05 -6.70 8.14
N LEU A 252 -8.11 -7.66 7.21
CA LEU A 252 -7.59 -9.01 7.44
C LEU A 252 -6.07 -9.00 7.60
N ALA A 253 -5.34 -8.37 6.69
CA ALA A 253 -3.87 -8.27 6.76
C ALA A 253 -3.41 -7.57 8.05
N GLY A 254 -3.87 -6.34 8.30
CA GLY A 254 -3.51 -5.60 9.52
C GLY A 254 -3.97 -6.30 10.79
N GLY A 255 -5.12 -7.02 10.77
CA GLY A 255 -5.58 -7.83 11.89
C GLY A 255 -4.67 -9.02 12.18
N LEU A 256 -4.25 -9.75 11.14
CA LEU A 256 -3.27 -10.84 11.27
C LEU A 256 -1.93 -10.31 11.78
N SER A 257 -1.46 -9.19 11.22
CA SER A 257 -0.21 -8.53 11.59
C SER A 257 -0.20 -8.08 13.05
N ALA A 258 -1.31 -7.48 13.51
CA ALA A 258 -1.50 -7.05 14.90
C ALA A 258 -1.43 -8.22 15.89
N LEU A 259 -1.97 -9.38 15.49
CA LEU A 259 -2.08 -10.58 16.30
C LEU A 259 -0.93 -11.57 16.07
N SER A 260 0.06 -11.24 15.23
CA SER A 260 1.12 -12.14 14.77
C SER A 260 1.88 -12.85 15.90
N GLN A 261 2.07 -12.17 17.04
CA GLN A 261 2.77 -12.70 18.22
C GLN A 261 1.85 -13.34 19.27
N LEU A 262 0.54 -13.33 19.07
CA LEU A 262 -0.40 -13.89 20.05
C LEU A 262 -0.35 -15.41 19.99
N GLY A 263 0.38 -16.02 20.92
CA GLY A 263 0.49 -17.49 21.01
C GLY A 263 1.18 -18.12 19.80
N ASP A 264 2.16 -17.43 19.22
CA ASP A 264 2.92 -17.87 18.04
C ASP A 264 2.05 -18.10 16.81
N LEU A 265 0.99 -17.29 16.65
CA LEU A 265 -0.01 -17.42 15.59
C LEU A 265 0.63 -17.56 14.20
N TYR A 266 1.58 -16.68 13.85
CA TYR A 266 2.23 -16.72 12.53
C TYR A 266 3.05 -17.98 12.31
N ILE A 267 3.79 -18.41 13.33
CA ILE A 267 4.60 -19.64 13.25
C ILE A 267 3.68 -20.84 13.01
N ARG A 268 2.59 -20.96 13.79
CA ARG A 268 1.62 -22.05 13.65
C ARG A 268 0.92 -22.05 12.30
N LEU A 269 0.49 -20.88 11.81
CA LEU A 269 -0.15 -20.77 10.50
C LEU A 269 0.83 -21.09 9.38
N GLY A 270 2.07 -20.61 9.47
CA GLY A 270 3.14 -20.91 8.53
C GLY A 270 3.48 -22.40 8.47
N GLU A 271 3.55 -23.06 9.63
CA GLU A 271 3.73 -24.52 9.73
C GLU A 271 2.58 -25.28 9.06
N VAL A 272 1.33 -24.86 9.31
CA VAL A 272 0.14 -25.43 8.67
C VAL A 272 0.22 -25.25 7.15
N ILE A 273 0.54 -24.06 6.65
CA ILE A 273 0.66 -23.82 5.21
C ILE A 273 1.80 -24.67 4.62
N ASN A 274 2.98 -24.68 5.26
CA ASN A 274 4.10 -25.50 4.83
C ASN A 274 3.71 -26.98 4.75
N THR A 275 3.05 -27.50 5.77
CA THR A 275 2.65 -28.92 5.84
C THR A 275 1.56 -29.27 4.81
N TRP A 276 0.48 -28.49 4.75
CA TRP A 276 -0.70 -28.84 3.96
C TRP A 276 -0.64 -28.37 2.51
N VAL A 277 -0.03 -27.22 2.25
CA VAL A 277 0.06 -26.63 0.91
C VAL A 277 1.38 -26.99 0.24
N PHE A 278 2.48 -26.91 0.98
CA PHE A 278 3.82 -27.16 0.43
C PHE A 278 4.36 -28.57 0.71
N ALA A 279 3.58 -29.45 1.36
CA ALA A 279 3.98 -30.82 1.71
C ALA A 279 5.32 -30.88 2.47
N SER A 280 5.56 -29.91 3.35
CA SER A 280 6.79 -29.73 4.14
C SER A 280 8.05 -29.54 3.28
N ARG A 281 7.90 -28.97 2.07
CA ARG A 281 9.01 -28.71 1.13
C ARG A 281 9.39 -27.24 0.99
N TRP A 282 8.82 -26.36 1.82
CA TRP A 282 9.16 -24.94 1.76
C TRP A 282 10.68 -24.76 1.90
N PRO A 283 11.36 -24.07 0.97
CA PRO A 283 12.79 -23.82 1.13
C PRO A 283 13.02 -22.56 1.94
N TRP A 284 13.96 -22.62 2.87
CA TRP A 284 14.44 -21.46 3.61
C TRP A 284 15.98 -21.47 3.67
N PRO A 285 16.62 -20.31 3.86
CA PRO A 285 18.07 -20.24 4.03
C PRO A 285 18.56 -21.08 5.21
N GLU A 286 19.71 -21.74 5.09
CA GLU A 286 20.28 -22.60 6.16
C GLU A 286 20.57 -21.83 7.46
N THR A 287 20.72 -20.51 7.38
CA THR A 287 20.93 -19.61 8.52
C THR A 287 19.64 -19.26 9.26
N MET A 288 18.47 -19.65 8.73
CA MET A 288 17.15 -19.35 9.29
C MET A 288 16.63 -20.55 10.08
N SER A 289 16.20 -20.31 11.33
CA SER A 289 15.50 -21.34 12.09
C SER A 289 14.15 -21.68 11.47
N GLU A 290 13.68 -22.90 11.69
CA GLU A 290 12.38 -23.38 11.18
C GLU A 290 11.22 -22.49 11.62
N ASP A 291 11.14 -22.13 12.91
CA ASP A 291 10.12 -21.21 13.42
C ASP A 291 10.12 -19.87 12.66
N ARG A 292 11.31 -19.36 12.34
CA ARG A 292 11.46 -18.10 11.62
C ARG A 292 11.06 -18.25 10.14
N ALA A 293 11.36 -19.40 9.54
CA ALA A 293 10.89 -19.72 8.19
C ALA A 293 9.36 -19.77 8.13
N HIS A 294 8.72 -20.44 9.09
CA HIS A 294 7.26 -20.48 9.20
C HIS A 294 6.66 -19.08 9.43
N PHE A 295 7.28 -18.27 10.28
CA PHE A 295 6.87 -16.87 10.45
C PHE A 295 6.88 -16.11 9.12
N TYR A 296 7.96 -16.20 8.34
CA TYR A 296 8.07 -15.49 7.05
C TYR A 296 7.20 -16.04 5.93
N VAL A 297 6.77 -17.31 5.98
CA VAL A 297 5.69 -17.80 5.09
C VAL A 297 4.44 -16.95 5.29
N MET A 298 4.09 -16.63 6.53
CA MET A 298 2.93 -15.79 6.81
C MET A 298 3.19 -14.32 6.51
N ASP A 299 4.25 -13.76 7.08
CA ASP A 299 4.59 -12.33 7.04
C ASP A 299 4.95 -11.88 5.61
N SER A 300 5.87 -12.58 4.94
CA SER A 300 6.34 -12.17 3.62
C SER A 300 5.43 -12.69 2.51
N LEU A 301 5.15 -13.99 2.47
CA LEU A 301 4.49 -14.55 1.30
C LEU A 301 2.97 -14.31 1.30
N VAL A 302 2.31 -14.56 2.43
CA VAL A 302 0.85 -14.49 2.53
C VAL A 302 0.35 -13.07 2.79
N GLU A 303 0.87 -12.39 3.80
CA GLU A 303 0.44 -11.04 4.19
C GLU A 303 0.73 -10.04 3.06
N GLU A 304 1.95 -9.96 2.53
CA GLU A 304 2.25 -9.04 1.40
C GLU A 304 1.38 -9.32 0.15
N SER A 305 1.06 -10.59 -0.12
CA SER A 305 0.13 -10.93 -1.21
C SER A 305 -1.27 -10.38 -0.95
N ILE A 306 -1.76 -10.49 0.29
CA ILE A 306 -3.07 -9.99 0.72
C ILE A 306 -3.06 -8.47 0.69
N GLU A 307 -2.05 -7.81 1.23
CA GLU A 307 -1.93 -6.36 1.25
C GLU A 307 -1.84 -5.76 -0.15
N LEU A 308 -1.05 -6.37 -1.06
CA LEU A 308 -0.98 -5.97 -2.46
C LEU A 308 -2.34 -6.05 -3.17
N LEU A 309 -3.11 -7.12 -2.91
CA LEU A 309 -4.48 -7.25 -3.42
C LEU A 309 -5.42 -6.20 -2.81
N GLY A 310 -5.23 -5.87 -1.53
CA GLY A 310 -5.95 -4.80 -0.84
C GLY A 310 -5.69 -3.45 -1.50
N ALA A 311 -4.42 -3.11 -1.74
CA ALA A 311 -3.98 -1.88 -2.39
C ALA A 311 -4.54 -1.77 -3.82
N ALA A 312 -4.51 -2.87 -4.56
CA ALA A 312 -5.09 -2.95 -5.90
C ALA A 312 -6.61 -2.71 -5.89
N CYS A 313 -7.34 -3.27 -4.92
CA CYS A 313 -8.77 -3.03 -4.77
C CYS A 313 -9.07 -1.56 -4.43
N LEU A 314 -8.32 -0.95 -3.52
CA LEU A 314 -8.51 0.44 -3.15
C LEU A 314 -8.23 1.39 -4.34
N LEU A 315 -7.18 1.14 -5.12
CA LEU A 315 -6.95 1.89 -6.36
C LEU A 315 -8.07 1.65 -7.39
N ALA A 316 -8.49 0.41 -7.58
CA ALA A 316 -9.58 0.06 -8.50
C ALA A 316 -10.91 0.71 -8.11
N MET A 317 -11.20 0.87 -6.81
CA MET A 317 -12.34 1.61 -6.29
C MET A 317 -12.30 3.07 -6.77
N VAL A 318 -11.18 3.75 -6.58
CA VAL A 318 -10.98 5.16 -6.98
C VAL A 318 -11.18 5.34 -8.48
N LEU A 319 -10.54 4.50 -9.29
CA LEU A 319 -10.67 4.53 -10.75
C LEU A 319 -12.09 4.23 -11.23
N SER A 320 -12.74 3.23 -10.61
CA SER A 320 -14.13 2.87 -10.93
C SER A 320 -15.10 4.01 -10.65
N TYR A 321 -14.91 4.74 -9.54
CA TYR A 321 -15.77 5.88 -9.22
C TYR A 321 -15.53 7.05 -10.18
N ALA A 322 -14.27 7.34 -10.51
CA ALA A 322 -13.94 8.36 -11.50
C ALA A 322 -14.60 8.07 -12.85
N TRP A 323 -14.58 6.81 -13.29
CA TRP A 323 -15.26 6.37 -14.50
C TRP A 323 -16.77 6.59 -14.44
N TYR A 324 -17.42 6.11 -13.37
CA TYR A 324 -18.87 6.26 -13.13
C TYR A 324 -19.30 7.74 -13.12
N HIS A 325 -18.55 8.58 -12.41
CA HIS A 325 -18.84 10.00 -12.34
C HIS A 325 -18.71 10.64 -13.72
N ARG A 326 -17.63 10.36 -14.46
CA ARG A 326 -17.43 10.90 -15.81
C ARG A 326 -18.53 10.48 -16.79
N SER A 327 -19.02 9.24 -16.74
CA SER A 327 -20.10 8.78 -17.63
C SER A 327 -21.42 9.50 -17.34
N LYS A 328 -21.74 9.73 -16.05
CA LYS A 328 -22.95 10.43 -15.64
C LYS A 328 -23.00 11.88 -16.15
N TRP A 329 -21.87 12.58 -16.15
CA TRP A 329 -21.76 13.96 -16.68
C TRP A 329 -21.91 14.07 -18.19
N ARG A 330 -21.55 13.01 -18.95
CA ARG A 330 -21.67 13.03 -20.42
C ARG A 330 -23.11 12.85 -20.90
N HIS A 331 -23.98 12.28 -20.07
CA HIS A 331 -25.37 11.99 -20.41
C HIS A 331 -26.30 12.41 -19.26
N PRO A 332 -26.42 13.73 -19.01
CA PRO A 332 -27.26 14.24 -17.92
C PRO A 332 -28.75 13.92 -18.10
N ASP A 333 -29.21 13.74 -19.35
CA ASP A 333 -30.62 13.54 -19.70
C ASP A 333 -31.10 12.07 -19.61
N GLY A 334 -30.30 11.16 -19.08
CA GLY A 334 -30.85 9.97 -18.43
C GLY A 334 -31.53 8.91 -19.32
N GLU A 335 -31.05 8.65 -20.54
CA GLU A 335 -31.32 7.38 -21.22
C GLU A 335 -30.12 6.43 -21.10
N HIS A 336 -29.90 5.89 -19.91
CA HIS A 336 -29.04 4.72 -19.73
C HIS A 336 -29.93 3.49 -19.54
N ARG A 337 -30.17 2.76 -20.65
CA ARG A 337 -30.63 1.36 -20.62
C ARG A 337 -29.50 0.44 -20.23
#